data_AF-A0A6I5NMB3-F1
#
_entry.id   AF-A0A6I5NMB3-F1
#
_cell.length_a   1.000
_cell.length_b   1.000
_cell.length_c   1.000
_cell.angle_alpha   90.00
_cell.angle_beta   90.00
_cell.angle_gamma   90.00
#
_symmetry.space_group_name_H-M   'P 1'
#
loop_
_entity.id
_entity.type
_entity.pdbx_description
1 polymer ?
#
loop_
_entity_poly.entity_id
_entity_poly.type
_entity_poly.pdbx_seq_one_letter_code
_entity_poly.pdbx_strand_id
1 'polypeptide(L)'
;MLAKTADFVYSPPPAAQAAKRILVKPNLGYPVGPPVTVSMPVLSQVLQGLRAASPEAEVLIVEGVCSPKSLSEIASRNGLYEILDTGMQLIDADTLPMVAYPNLAQTPVRYAEMWAPKLLQEVDCRISVGAFKITSLKGSPLLSASLKNLYGLFPRAKYKARSTHSRGQLHRPSVPMILRDVYGSIGHLFDGAVVDCNQKFISKDWRPDRGEAFEVSQVIWGEDLLAVDIRSTHSDEFSC
;
A
#
# COMPACT_ATOMS: atom_id res chain seq x y z
N MET A 1 8.83 13.98 3.56
CA MET A 1 9.98 14.13 2.67
C MET A 1 9.52 13.98 1.22
N LEU A 2 10.26 14.58 0.28
CA LEU A 2 10.01 14.52 -1.16
C LEU A 2 11.37 14.55 -1.86
N ALA A 3 11.55 13.73 -2.90
CA ALA A 3 12.73 13.73 -3.75
C ALA A 3 12.34 13.37 -5.19
N LYS A 4 13.23 13.67 -6.14
CA LYS A 4 13.13 13.10 -7.47
C LYS A 4 13.34 11.59 -7.40
N THR A 5 12.67 10.80 -8.24
CA THR A 5 12.81 9.34 -8.24
C THR A 5 14.26 8.90 -8.42
N ALA A 6 15.01 9.58 -9.30
CA ALA A 6 16.41 9.27 -9.58
C ALA A 6 17.34 9.50 -8.38
N ASP A 7 16.96 10.41 -7.48
CA ASP A 7 17.73 10.82 -6.30
C ASP A 7 17.16 10.22 -5.01
N PHE A 8 16.14 9.35 -5.10
CA PHE A 8 15.42 8.85 -3.94
C PHE A 8 16.30 7.92 -3.12
N VAL A 9 16.57 8.32 -1.88
CA VAL A 9 17.18 7.49 -0.84
C VAL A 9 16.20 7.38 0.32
N TYR A 10 15.80 6.17 0.66
CA TYR A 10 14.83 5.96 1.73
C TYR A 10 15.49 6.13 3.10
N SER A 11 14.89 6.98 3.92
CA SER A 11 15.19 7.08 5.35
C SER A 11 14.03 6.44 6.12
N PRO A 12 14.25 5.29 6.78
CA PRO A 12 13.20 4.57 7.48
C PRO A 12 12.79 5.25 8.80
N PRO A 13 11.56 5.02 9.30
CA PRO A 13 11.10 5.60 10.56
C PRO A 13 11.88 5.05 11.76
N PRO A 14 11.87 5.73 12.92
CA PRO A 14 12.52 5.26 14.15
C PRO A 14 12.14 3.84 14.55
N ALA A 15 10.88 3.43 14.34
CA ALA A 15 10.40 2.08 14.64
C ALA A 15 11.13 0.98 13.85
N ALA A 16 11.74 1.31 12.70
CA ALA A 16 12.53 0.36 11.92
C ALA A 16 13.95 0.16 12.46
N GLN A 17 14.42 0.99 13.41
CA GLN A 17 15.76 0.88 13.97
C GLN A 17 15.81 -0.28 14.97
N ALA A 18 16.72 -1.22 14.75
CA ALA A 18 16.86 -2.45 15.54
C ALA A 18 15.56 -3.30 15.66
N ALA A 19 14.62 -3.13 14.73
CA ALA A 19 13.46 -3.99 14.59
C ALA A 19 13.90 -5.43 14.29
N LYS A 20 13.21 -6.41 14.86
CA LYS A 20 13.43 -7.83 14.54
C LYS A 20 12.54 -8.27 13.40
N ARG A 21 11.33 -7.72 13.31
CA ARG A 21 10.34 -8.06 12.28
C ARG A 21 9.71 -6.79 11.71
N ILE A 22 9.84 -6.61 10.40
CA ILE A 22 9.30 -5.44 9.69
C ILE A 22 8.29 -5.93 8.65
N LEU A 23 7.09 -5.37 8.66
CA LEU A 23 6.09 -5.59 7.61
C LEU A 23 6.20 -4.49 6.55
N VAL A 24 6.32 -4.90 5.29
CA VAL A 24 6.24 -4.00 4.14
C VAL A 24 5.01 -4.36 3.33
N LYS A 25 4.08 -3.40 3.17
CA LYS A 25 2.88 -3.53 2.34
C LYS A 25 3.08 -2.79 1.02
N PRO A 26 3.63 -3.40 -0.04
CA PRO A 26 3.72 -2.75 -1.34
C PRO A 26 2.37 -2.74 -2.06
N ASN A 27 2.21 -1.90 -3.08
CA ASN A 27 1.09 -2.01 -4.02
C ASN A 27 1.46 -2.98 -5.14
N LEU A 28 1.21 -4.27 -4.94
CA LEU A 28 1.51 -5.36 -5.89
C LEU A 28 0.27 -6.22 -6.19
N GLY A 29 -0.94 -5.73 -5.89
CA GLY A 29 -2.16 -6.51 -6.04
C GLY A 29 -2.61 -6.83 -7.48
N TYR A 30 -1.88 -6.39 -8.52
CA TYR A 30 -2.25 -6.52 -9.93
C TYR A 30 -1.14 -7.16 -10.78
N PRO A 31 -1.48 -7.97 -11.81
CA PRO A 31 -0.51 -8.58 -12.72
C PRO A 31 -0.04 -7.63 -13.83
N VAL A 32 0.07 -6.34 -13.51
CA VAL A 32 0.46 -5.24 -14.41
C VAL A 32 1.50 -4.42 -13.67
N GLY A 33 2.54 -3.99 -14.37
CA GLY A 33 3.63 -3.19 -13.80
C GLY A 33 3.24 -1.75 -13.47
N PRO A 34 4.23 -0.92 -13.12
CA PRO A 34 4.02 0.49 -12.82
C PRO A 34 3.42 1.27 -13.99
N PRO A 35 2.62 2.33 -13.73
CA PRO A 35 2.22 2.85 -12.40
C PRO A 35 0.97 2.16 -11.80
N VAL A 36 0.52 1.02 -12.35
CA VAL A 36 -0.57 0.25 -11.73
C VAL A 36 -0.11 -0.36 -10.40
N THR A 37 1.17 -0.73 -10.31
CA THR A 37 1.86 -1.18 -9.09
C THR A 37 3.02 -0.24 -8.76
N VAL A 38 3.64 -0.44 -7.59
CA VAL A 38 4.89 0.24 -7.23
C VAL A 38 6.02 -0.22 -8.15
N SER A 39 6.92 0.68 -8.53
CA SER A 39 8.13 0.35 -9.28
C SER A 39 9.17 -0.38 -8.42
N MET A 40 9.85 -1.35 -9.04
CA MET A 40 10.92 -2.09 -8.36
C MET A 40 12.08 -1.18 -7.91
N PRO A 41 12.49 -0.12 -8.66
CA PRO A 41 13.49 0.82 -8.17
C PRO A 41 13.08 1.47 -6.84
N VAL A 42 11.85 1.98 -6.72
CA VAL A 42 11.37 2.60 -5.46
C VAL A 42 11.27 1.56 -4.34
N LEU A 43 10.70 0.39 -4.61
CA LEU A 43 10.59 -0.67 -3.61
C LEU A 43 11.97 -1.16 -3.15
N SER A 44 12.93 -1.30 -4.07
CA SER A 44 14.31 -1.69 -3.76
C SER A 44 14.99 -0.69 -2.82
N GLN A 45 14.86 0.62 -3.09
CA GLN A 45 15.39 1.66 -2.18
C GLN A 45 14.77 1.57 -0.78
N VAL A 46 13.47 1.27 -0.68
CA VAL A 46 12.82 1.06 0.62
C VAL A 46 13.38 -0.15 1.34
N LEU A 47 13.45 -1.30 0.67
CA LEU A 47 13.97 -2.54 1.25
C LEU A 47 15.44 -2.40 1.69
N GLN A 48 16.27 -1.74 0.89
CA GLN A 48 17.67 -1.44 1.23
C GLN A 48 17.78 -0.52 2.45
N GLY A 49 16.97 0.54 2.52
CA GLY A 49 16.95 1.43 3.69
C GLY A 49 16.56 0.71 4.98
N LEU A 50 15.57 -0.20 4.90
CA LEU A 50 15.17 -1.03 6.05
C LEU A 50 16.28 -2.01 6.46
N ARG A 51 16.94 -2.67 5.51
CA ARG A 51 18.08 -3.55 5.79
C ARG A 51 19.25 -2.79 6.42
N ALA A 52 19.53 -1.56 5.97
CA ALA A 52 20.56 -0.74 6.58
C ALA A 52 20.25 -0.34 8.03
N ALA A 53 18.98 -0.07 8.35
CA ALA A 53 18.54 0.25 9.71
C ALA A 53 18.47 -0.98 10.63
N SER A 54 18.16 -2.16 10.08
CA SER A 54 18.10 -3.42 10.82
C SER A 54 18.68 -4.58 9.99
N PRO A 55 20.01 -4.79 10.04
CA PRO A 55 20.71 -5.78 9.21
C PRO A 55 20.21 -7.22 9.37
N GLU A 56 19.72 -7.59 10.55
CA GLU A 56 19.27 -8.95 10.88
C GLU A 56 17.74 -9.10 10.92
N ALA A 57 16.98 -8.06 10.54
CA ALA A 57 15.52 -8.12 10.58
C ALA A 57 14.96 -9.16 9.59
N GLU A 58 13.92 -9.86 10.03
CA GLU A 58 12.98 -10.51 9.12
C GLU A 58 12.10 -9.43 8.48
N VAL A 59 12.09 -9.36 7.15
CA VAL A 59 11.28 -8.39 6.40
C VAL A 59 10.18 -9.14 5.67
N LEU A 60 8.95 -8.86 6.05
CA LEU A 60 7.75 -9.54 5.56
C LEU A 60 7.05 -8.66 4.52
N ILE A 61 7.16 -9.03 3.26
CA ILE A 61 6.47 -8.38 2.16
C ILE A 61 5.06 -8.96 2.07
N VAL A 62 4.07 -8.20 2.55
CA VAL A 62 2.69 -8.69 2.70
C VAL A 62 1.78 -7.99 1.71
N GLU A 63 1.05 -8.74 0.88
CA GLU A 63 0.07 -8.19 -0.06
C GLU A 63 -1.11 -9.15 -0.24
N GLY A 64 -2.30 -8.62 -0.48
CA GLY A 64 -3.46 -9.39 -0.90
C GLY A 64 -3.91 -8.97 -2.29
N VAL A 65 -3.98 -9.94 -3.20
CA VAL A 65 -4.18 -9.68 -4.63
C VAL A 65 -5.63 -9.28 -4.95
N CYS A 66 -5.79 -8.49 -6.01
CA CYS A 66 -7.09 -8.15 -6.60
C CYS A 66 -7.33 -8.90 -7.92
N SER A 67 -6.74 -10.08 -8.06
CA SER A 67 -6.65 -10.86 -9.29
C SER A 67 -7.03 -12.33 -9.05
N PRO A 68 -7.45 -13.07 -10.10
CA PRO A 68 -7.48 -14.54 -10.06
C PRO A 68 -6.08 -15.17 -10.00
N LYS A 69 -5.02 -14.44 -10.38
CA LYS A 69 -3.63 -14.91 -10.27
C LYS A 69 -3.16 -14.93 -8.83
N SER A 70 -2.26 -15.86 -8.51
CA SER A 70 -1.66 -15.95 -7.18
C SER A 70 -0.71 -14.78 -6.93
N LEU A 71 -0.45 -14.46 -5.65
CA LEU A 71 0.52 -13.43 -5.28
C LEU A 71 1.92 -13.76 -5.83
N SER A 72 2.34 -15.03 -5.75
CA SER A 72 3.65 -15.46 -6.26
C SER A 72 3.78 -15.24 -7.78
N GLU A 73 2.74 -15.55 -8.56
CA GLU A 73 2.76 -15.29 -10.01
C GLU A 73 2.87 -13.78 -10.31
N ILE A 74 2.15 -12.95 -9.55
CA ILE A 74 2.20 -11.50 -9.72
C ILE A 74 3.58 -10.93 -9.32
N ALA A 75 4.13 -11.40 -8.20
CA ALA A 75 5.45 -11.01 -7.73
C ALA A 75 6.55 -11.35 -8.75
N SER A 76 6.51 -12.56 -9.32
CA SER A 76 7.44 -12.98 -10.38
C SER A 76 7.35 -12.09 -11.60
N ARG A 77 6.13 -11.79 -12.08
CA ARG A 77 5.93 -10.91 -13.25
C ARG A 77 6.42 -9.48 -13.05
N ASN A 78 6.39 -8.99 -11.81
CA ASN A 78 6.82 -7.63 -11.48
C ASN A 78 8.32 -7.56 -11.13
N GLY A 79 9.05 -8.68 -11.13
CA GLY A 79 10.48 -8.70 -10.78
C GLY A 79 10.76 -8.62 -9.27
N LEU A 80 9.77 -8.85 -8.40
CA LEU A 80 9.97 -8.71 -6.95
C LEU A 80 11.09 -9.62 -6.43
N TYR A 81 11.14 -10.86 -6.90
CA TYR A 81 12.13 -11.83 -6.43
C TYR A 81 13.58 -11.45 -6.74
N GLU A 82 13.81 -10.55 -7.70
CA GLU A 82 15.15 -10.07 -8.07
C GLU A 82 15.71 -9.06 -7.04
N ILE A 83 14.85 -8.46 -6.23
CA ILE A 83 15.22 -7.43 -5.24
C ILE A 83 15.09 -7.91 -3.79
N LEU A 84 14.71 -9.17 -3.57
CA LEU A 84 14.66 -9.74 -2.21
C LEU A 84 16.03 -10.25 -1.79
N ASP A 85 16.36 -10.06 -0.52
CA ASP A 85 17.58 -10.60 0.09
C ASP A 85 17.29 -11.73 1.10
N THR A 86 18.34 -12.21 1.74
CA THR A 86 18.23 -13.17 2.84
C THR A 86 17.43 -12.56 4.01
N GLY A 87 16.35 -13.23 4.41
CA GLY A 87 15.47 -12.75 5.49
C GLY A 87 14.28 -11.93 4.99
N MET A 88 14.17 -11.67 3.69
CA MET A 88 12.96 -11.14 3.05
C MET A 88 12.03 -12.26 2.59
N GLN A 89 10.74 -12.17 2.92
CA GLN A 89 9.74 -13.18 2.56
C GLN A 89 8.45 -12.56 2.02
N LEU A 90 7.91 -13.14 0.95
CA LEU A 90 6.62 -12.77 0.39
C LEU A 90 5.49 -13.57 1.05
N ILE A 91 4.48 -12.88 1.58
CA ILE A 91 3.35 -13.48 2.29
C ILE A 91 2.03 -12.98 1.69
N ASP A 92 1.13 -13.93 1.39
CA ASP A 92 -0.23 -13.61 0.97
C ASP A 92 -1.09 -13.21 2.17
N ALA A 93 -1.58 -11.97 2.16
CA ALA A 93 -2.42 -11.45 3.23
C ALA A 93 -3.69 -12.28 3.43
N ASP A 94 -4.25 -12.88 2.37
CA ASP A 94 -5.49 -13.66 2.46
C ASP A 94 -5.30 -15.02 3.16
N THR A 95 -4.06 -15.49 3.37
CA THR A 95 -3.76 -16.77 4.05
C THR A 95 -3.40 -16.61 5.53
N LEU A 96 -3.18 -15.36 5.99
CA LEU A 96 -2.79 -15.07 7.36
C LEU A 96 -3.96 -15.23 8.34
N PRO A 97 -3.69 -15.60 9.61
CA PRO A 97 -4.69 -15.53 10.67
C PRO A 97 -5.25 -14.11 10.80
N MET A 98 -6.57 -13.99 10.89
CA MET A 98 -7.27 -12.71 10.96
C MET A 98 -7.77 -12.44 12.37
N VAL A 99 -7.70 -11.18 12.79
CA VAL A 99 -8.30 -10.69 14.04
C VAL A 99 -9.08 -9.40 13.77
N ALA A 100 -10.06 -9.12 14.62
CA ALA A 100 -10.77 -7.86 14.60
C ALA A 100 -9.91 -6.73 15.17
N TYR A 101 -9.86 -5.60 14.47
CA TYR A 101 -9.28 -4.35 14.94
C TYR A 101 -10.42 -3.36 15.21
N PRO A 102 -10.60 -2.89 16.46
CA PRO A 102 -11.61 -1.89 16.76
C PRO A 102 -11.28 -0.60 16.03
N ASN A 103 -12.31 0.07 15.52
CA ASN A 103 -12.17 1.37 14.88
C ASN A 103 -12.10 2.46 15.96
N LEU A 104 -10.99 3.20 16.01
CA LEU A 104 -10.74 4.27 16.99
C LEU A 104 -11.56 5.55 16.72
N ALA A 105 -12.26 5.66 15.60
CA ALA A 105 -13.13 6.79 15.33
C ALA A 105 -14.36 6.78 16.25
N GLN A 106 -14.71 7.93 16.84
CA GLN A 106 -15.90 8.08 17.69
C GLN A 106 -17.20 7.71 16.95
N THR A 107 -17.27 8.03 15.66
CA THR A 107 -18.38 7.65 14.78
C THR A 107 -17.79 6.96 13.55
N PRO A 108 -17.64 5.63 13.58
CA PRO A 108 -17.26 4.84 12.42
C PRO A 108 -18.22 5.11 11.26
N VAL A 109 -17.70 5.13 10.04
CA VAL A 109 -18.51 5.36 8.83
C VAL A 109 -19.41 4.15 8.56
N ARG A 110 -18.84 2.95 8.63
CA ARG A 110 -19.54 1.70 8.33
C ARG A 110 -19.11 0.55 9.22
N TYR A 111 -17.83 0.47 9.55
CA TYR A 111 -17.26 -0.64 10.30
C TYR A 111 -16.79 -0.19 11.68
N ALA A 112 -17.49 -0.64 12.73
CA ALA A 112 -17.04 -0.45 14.11
C ALA A 112 -15.76 -1.25 14.43
N GLU A 113 -15.50 -2.31 13.67
CA GLU A 113 -14.24 -3.04 13.66
C GLU A 113 -13.96 -3.57 12.25
N MET A 114 -12.69 -3.70 11.89
CA MET A 114 -12.26 -4.32 10.64
C MET A 114 -11.34 -5.52 10.90
N TRP A 115 -11.54 -6.60 10.16
CA TRP A 115 -10.73 -7.81 10.27
C TRP A 115 -9.53 -7.72 9.34
N ALA A 116 -8.34 -7.87 9.89
CA ALA A 116 -7.08 -7.79 9.16
C ALA A 116 -6.07 -8.79 9.76
N PRO A 117 -4.87 -8.98 9.17
CA PRO A 117 -3.92 -9.98 9.64
C PRO A 117 -3.50 -9.71 11.08
N LYS A 118 -3.51 -10.76 11.92
CA LYS A 118 -2.96 -10.73 13.28
C LYS A 118 -1.49 -10.32 13.29
N LEU A 119 -0.77 -10.65 12.20
CA LEU A 119 0.62 -10.26 11.97
C LEU A 119 0.88 -8.77 12.21
N LEU A 120 -0.10 -7.88 11.95
CA LEU A 120 0.10 -6.46 12.24
C LEU A 120 0.46 -6.28 13.72
N GLN A 121 -0.17 -6.97 14.68
CA GLN A 121 0.13 -6.87 16.12
C GLN A 121 1.48 -7.48 16.54
N GLU A 122 2.15 -8.23 15.66
CA GLU A 122 3.30 -9.08 15.98
C GLU A 122 4.63 -8.59 15.41
N VAL A 123 4.58 -7.55 14.57
CA VAL A 123 5.76 -6.91 13.97
C VAL A 123 6.12 -5.64 14.71
N ASP A 124 7.41 -5.29 14.69
CA ASP A 124 7.95 -4.12 15.37
C ASP A 124 7.73 -2.83 14.56
N CYS A 125 7.62 -2.95 13.23
CA CYS A 125 7.47 -1.82 12.30
C CYS A 125 6.60 -2.20 11.09
N ARG A 126 5.74 -1.29 10.63
CA ARG A 126 4.90 -1.46 9.42
C ARG A 126 5.05 -0.29 8.45
N ILE A 127 5.41 -0.60 7.21
CA ILE A 127 5.58 0.39 6.13
C ILE A 127 4.57 0.14 5.02
N SER A 128 3.84 1.18 4.60
CA SER A 128 3.00 1.13 3.38
C SER A 128 3.77 1.72 2.21
N VAL A 129 3.89 0.98 1.11
CA VAL A 129 4.53 1.45 -0.14
C VAL A 129 3.48 1.46 -1.24
N GLY A 130 2.83 2.61 -1.44
CA GLY A 130 1.75 2.81 -2.40
C GLY A 130 2.26 3.26 -3.78
N ALA A 131 1.53 2.91 -4.83
CA ALA A 131 1.67 3.55 -6.14
C ALA A 131 0.70 4.73 -6.24
N PHE A 132 1.09 5.82 -6.90
CA PHE A 132 0.24 6.99 -7.11
C PHE A 132 -0.70 6.82 -8.30
N LYS A 133 -2.00 6.70 -8.01
CA LYS A 133 -3.03 6.52 -9.05
C LYS A 133 -4.21 7.44 -8.82
N ILE A 134 -4.69 8.07 -9.87
CA ILE A 134 -5.99 8.73 -9.92
C ILE A 134 -6.92 7.88 -10.78
N THR A 135 -8.01 7.43 -10.19
CA THR A 135 -9.05 6.68 -10.90
C THR A 135 -10.31 7.53 -10.90
N SER A 136 -10.97 7.74 -12.03
CA SER A 136 -12.33 8.31 -11.98
C SER A 136 -13.28 7.24 -11.45
N LEU A 137 -14.22 7.58 -10.57
CA LEU A 137 -15.34 6.71 -10.22
C LEU A 137 -16.61 7.53 -10.27
N LYS A 138 -17.46 7.28 -11.28
CA LYS A 138 -18.70 8.04 -11.53
C LYS A 138 -18.44 9.55 -11.68
N GLY A 139 -17.37 9.91 -12.39
CA GLY A 139 -16.99 11.32 -12.62
C GLY A 139 -16.30 12.02 -11.45
N SER A 140 -16.10 11.35 -10.31
CA SER A 140 -15.32 11.89 -9.19
C SER A 140 -13.90 11.31 -9.20
N PRO A 141 -12.85 12.14 -9.12
CA PRO A 141 -11.49 11.63 -9.01
C PRO A 141 -11.30 10.91 -7.68
N LEU A 142 -10.63 9.76 -7.73
CA LEU A 142 -10.27 8.96 -6.58
C LEU A 142 -8.77 8.75 -6.56
N LEU A 143 -8.15 9.25 -5.50
CA LEU A 143 -6.75 8.99 -5.23
C LEU A 143 -6.56 7.57 -4.66
N SER A 144 -5.56 6.87 -5.18
CA SER A 144 -4.93 5.73 -4.54
C SER A 144 -3.49 6.08 -4.24
N ALA A 145 -3.15 6.11 -2.95
CA ALA A 145 -1.82 6.32 -2.42
C ALA A 145 -1.59 5.32 -1.27
N SER A 146 -0.92 5.72 -0.18
CA SER A 146 -0.48 4.80 0.88
C SER A 146 -1.62 4.28 1.78
N LEU A 147 -2.68 5.06 2.06
CA LEU A 147 -3.80 4.58 2.89
C LEU A 147 -4.69 3.59 2.14
N LYS A 148 -5.03 3.91 0.89
CA LYS A 148 -5.83 3.00 0.05
C LYS A 148 -5.07 1.73 -0.31
N ASN A 149 -3.74 1.77 -0.33
CA ASN A 149 -2.90 0.59 -0.51
C ASN A 149 -3.13 -0.48 0.57
N LEU A 150 -3.57 -0.08 1.78
CA LEU A 150 -3.89 -1.01 2.86
C LEU A 150 -5.10 -1.92 2.55
N TYR A 151 -5.87 -1.63 1.50
CA TYR A 151 -6.99 -2.49 1.09
C TYR A 151 -6.55 -3.94 0.92
N GLY A 152 -5.34 -4.16 0.36
CA GLY A 152 -4.79 -5.51 0.15
C GLY A 152 -4.69 -6.34 1.44
N LEU A 153 -4.62 -5.72 2.62
CA LEU A 153 -4.52 -6.45 3.89
C LEU A 153 -5.86 -7.02 4.35
N PHE A 154 -7.00 -6.45 3.94
CA PHE A 154 -8.30 -6.96 4.37
C PHE A 154 -8.68 -8.23 3.59
N PRO A 155 -9.18 -9.29 4.24
CA PRO A 155 -9.44 -10.57 3.59
C PRO A 155 -10.57 -10.46 2.55
N ARG A 156 -10.33 -10.94 1.32
CA ARG A 156 -11.38 -11.01 0.29
C ARG A 156 -12.60 -11.78 0.76
N ALA A 157 -12.41 -12.86 1.53
CA ALA A 157 -13.50 -13.68 2.06
C ALA A 157 -14.56 -12.86 2.83
N LYS A 158 -14.15 -11.79 3.52
CA LYS A 158 -15.04 -10.93 4.31
C LYS A 158 -15.51 -9.68 3.55
N TYR A 159 -14.63 -9.09 2.74
CA TYR A 159 -14.87 -7.78 2.12
C TYR A 159 -15.18 -7.81 0.62
N LYS A 160 -15.37 -9.00 0.04
CA LYS A 160 -15.84 -9.16 -1.35
C LYS A 160 -17.26 -8.65 -1.55
N ALA A 161 -17.53 -8.13 -2.75
CA ALA A 161 -18.89 -7.85 -3.22
C ALA A 161 -19.28 -8.90 -4.27
N ARG A 162 -19.59 -8.48 -5.50
CA ARG A 162 -19.94 -9.39 -6.60
C ARG A 162 -18.76 -10.24 -7.08
N SER A 163 -17.56 -9.66 -7.15
CA SER A 163 -16.35 -10.39 -7.53
C SER A 163 -15.71 -11.04 -6.30
N THR A 164 -15.37 -12.32 -6.41
CA THR A 164 -14.60 -13.07 -5.40
C THR A 164 -13.13 -12.64 -5.35
N HIS A 165 -12.64 -11.97 -6.40
CA HIS A 165 -11.24 -11.58 -6.53
C HIS A 165 -10.96 -10.17 -6.01
N SER A 166 -11.98 -9.38 -5.65
CA SER A 166 -11.80 -7.99 -5.22
C SER A 166 -12.52 -7.68 -3.91
N ARG A 167 -12.10 -6.60 -3.26
CA ARG A 167 -12.65 -6.13 -1.97
C ARG A 167 -13.74 -5.08 -2.19
N GLY A 168 -14.71 -5.43 -3.02
CA GLY A 168 -15.72 -4.49 -3.51
C GLY A 168 -16.55 -3.80 -2.42
N GLN A 169 -16.68 -4.40 -1.22
CA GLN A 169 -17.38 -3.74 -0.11
C GLN A 169 -16.64 -2.53 0.44
N LEU A 170 -15.31 -2.45 0.27
CA LEU A 170 -14.51 -1.30 0.71
C LEU A 170 -14.69 -0.07 -0.18
N HIS A 171 -15.58 -0.11 -1.17
CA HIS A 171 -15.92 1.03 -2.03
C HIS A 171 -17.27 1.67 -1.68
N ARG A 172 -17.90 1.25 -0.57
CA ARG A 172 -19.23 1.70 -0.14
C ARG A 172 -19.22 2.17 1.31
N PRO A 173 -19.76 3.36 1.65
CA PRO A 173 -20.62 4.21 0.81
C PRO A 173 -19.86 4.99 -0.27
N SER A 174 -18.61 5.36 -0.01
CA SER A 174 -17.65 5.85 -0.99
C SER A 174 -16.24 5.50 -0.51
N VAL A 175 -15.25 5.56 -1.40
CA VAL A 175 -13.87 5.26 -1.00
C VAL A 175 -13.33 6.29 0.01
N PRO A 176 -13.45 7.61 -0.19
CA PRO A 176 -12.99 8.59 0.80
C PRO A 176 -13.60 8.38 2.19
N MET A 177 -14.88 8.00 2.25
CA MET A 177 -15.54 7.73 3.52
C MET A 177 -15.01 6.43 4.16
N ILE A 178 -14.85 5.34 3.41
CA ILE A 178 -14.32 4.08 3.97
C ILE A 178 -12.87 4.17 4.40
N LEU A 179 -12.06 5.03 3.77
CA LEU A 179 -10.68 5.24 4.21
C LEU A 179 -10.58 5.74 5.66
N ARG A 180 -11.63 6.39 6.20
CA ARG A 180 -11.71 6.75 7.62
C ARG A 180 -11.76 5.52 8.52
N ASP A 181 -12.53 4.50 8.15
CA ASP A 181 -12.61 3.24 8.91
C ASP A 181 -11.31 2.44 8.79
N VAL A 182 -10.70 2.45 7.60
CA VAL A 182 -9.38 1.81 7.39
C VAL A 182 -8.33 2.47 8.28
N TYR A 183 -8.25 3.80 8.31
CA TYR A 183 -7.32 4.51 9.17
C TYR A 183 -7.59 4.25 10.65
N GLY A 184 -8.85 4.40 11.07
CA GLY A 184 -9.26 4.18 12.45
C GLY A 184 -9.07 2.74 12.94
N SER A 185 -9.01 1.74 12.04
CA SER A 185 -8.80 0.34 12.43
C SER A 185 -7.34 -0.10 12.34
N ILE A 186 -6.66 0.12 11.21
CA ILE A 186 -5.27 -0.34 11.01
C ILE A 186 -4.33 0.72 10.46
N GLY A 187 -4.81 1.81 9.85
CA GLY A 187 -3.92 2.79 9.22
C GLY A 187 -3.07 3.56 10.25
N HIS A 188 -3.62 3.83 11.44
CA HIS A 188 -2.87 4.43 12.55
C HIS A 188 -1.76 3.54 13.12
N LEU A 189 -1.72 2.26 12.74
CA LEU A 189 -0.69 1.31 13.17
C LEU A 189 0.59 1.42 12.32
N PHE A 190 0.54 2.08 11.16
CA PHE A 190 1.67 2.16 10.24
C PHE A 190 2.66 3.24 10.66
N ASP A 191 3.91 2.84 10.81
CA ASP A 191 5.03 3.69 11.27
C ASP A 191 5.65 4.51 10.14
N GLY A 192 5.33 4.16 8.89
CA GLY A 192 5.78 4.92 7.73
C GLY A 192 5.00 4.62 6.47
N ALA A 193 5.06 5.59 5.56
CA ALA A 193 4.47 5.51 4.25
C ALA A 193 5.44 6.03 3.18
N VAL A 194 5.38 5.40 2.01
CA VAL A 194 6.07 5.77 0.78
C VAL A 194 5.03 5.75 -0.34
N VAL A 195 5.01 6.77 -1.17
CA VAL A 195 4.20 6.85 -2.37
C VAL A 195 5.14 7.03 -3.56
N ASP A 196 5.13 6.03 -4.43
CA ASP A 196 5.80 6.07 -5.72
C ASP A 196 4.98 6.93 -6.67
N CYS A 197 5.44 8.17 -6.86
CA CYS A 197 4.92 9.13 -7.81
C CYS A 197 5.85 9.25 -9.03
N ASN A 198 6.63 8.22 -9.38
CA ASN A 198 7.45 8.30 -10.59
C ASN A 198 6.57 8.55 -11.83
N GLN A 199 5.42 7.89 -11.84
CA GLN A 199 4.36 8.15 -12.80
C GLN A 199 3.02 8.23 -12.08
N LYS A 200 2.15 9.12 -12.59
CA LYS A 200 0.73 9.20 -12.24
C LYS A 200 -0.07 8.34 -13.22
N PHE A 201 -0.85 7.40 -12.70
CA PHE A 201 -1.81 6.67 -13.52
C PHE A 201 -3.18 7.35 -13.50
N ILE A 202 -3.77 7.63 -14.66
CA ILE A 202 -5.17 8.05 -14.78
C ILE A 202 -5.98 6.90 -15.38
N SER A 203 -6.78 6.22 -14.56
CA SER A 203 -7.57 5.07 -15.00
C SER A 203 -8.95 5.44 -15.52
N LYS A 204 -9.48 4.63 -16.46
CA LYS A 204 -10.86 4.73 -16.94
C LYS A 204 -11.82 4.08 -15.96
N ASP A 205 -12.64 4.89 -15.29
CA ASP A 205 -13.73 4.46 -14.41
C ASP A 205 -13.39 3.24 -13.52
N TRP A 206 -14.20 2.18 -13.61
CA TRP A 206 -14.14 0.97 -12.77
C TRP A 206 -13.00 0.00 -13.10
N ARG A 207 -12.06 0.36 -14.00
CA ARG A 207 -10.92 -0.47 -14.39
C ARG A 207 -9.62 0.14 -13.87
N PRO A 208 -9.21 -0.18 -12.62
CA PRO A 208 -8.07 0.47 -11.97
C PRO A 208 -6.70 0.11 -12.58
N ASP A 209 -6.68 -0.83 -13.50
CA ASP A 209 -5.52 -1.37 -14.22
C ASP A 209 -5.50 -0.96 -15.71
N ARG A 210 -6.44 -0.11 -16.16
CA ARG A 210 -6.50 0.37 -17.56
C ARG A 210 -6.63 1.89 -17.62
N GLY A 211 -5.69 2.54 -18.29
CA GLY A 211 -5.55 3.98 -18.24
C GLY A 211 -4.29 4.49 -18.94
N GLU A 212 -3.98 5.75 -18.69
CA GLU A 212 -2.82 6.46 -19.23
C GLU A 212 -1.85 6.80 -18.10
N ALA A 213 -0.55 6.73 -18.39
CA ALA A 213 0.52 7.05 -17.46
C ALA A 213 1.16 8.39 -17.83
N PHE A 214 1.38 9.23 -16.82
CA PHE A 214 2.02 10.54 -16.96
C PHE A 214 3.26 10.57 -16.09
N GLU A 215 4.38 11.03 -16.61
CA GLU A 215 5.60 11.18 -15.83
C GLU A 215 5.45 12.30 -14.80
N VAL A 216 5.92 12.05 -13.58
CA VAL A 216 6.03 13.07 -12.52
C VAL A 216 7.41 13.01 -11.84
N SER A 217 8.05 11.84 -11.82
CA SER A 217 9.44 11.67 -11.40
C SER A 217 9.72 12.08 -9.95
N GLN A 218 8.76 11.79 -9.05
CA GLN A 218 8.86 12.07 -7.62
C GLN A 218 8.62 10.82 -6.74
N VAL A 219 9.19 10.84 -5.53
CA VAL A 219 8.83 9.91 -4.45
C VAL A 219 8.56 10.72 -3.19
N ILE A 220 7.47 10.39 -2.49
CA ILE A 220 7.05 11.07 -1.26
C ILE A 220 7.02 10.04 -0.14
N TRP A 221 7.65 10.35 1.00
CA TRP A 221 7.66 9.44 2.15
C TRP A 221 7.74 10.17 3.48
N GLY A 222 7.43 9.46 4.56
CA GLY A 222 7.46 9.97 5.92
C GLY A 222 6.84 9.00 6.93
N GLU A 223 6.82 9.42 8.19
CA GLU A 223 6.34 8.61 9.32
C GLU A 223 4.81 8.65 9.45
N ASP A 224 4.19 9.79 9.10
CA ASP A 224 2.74 9.96 9.12
C ASP A 224 2.13 9.61 7.75
N LEU A 225 1.37 8.51 7.74
CA LEU A 225 0.69 7.97 6.58
C LEU A 225 -0.32 8.96 5.95
N LEU A 226 -1.05 9.74 6.76
CA LEU A 226 -1.98 10.74 6.25
C LEU A 226 -1.24 11.96 5.69
N ALA A 227 -0.18 12.40 6.35
CA ALA A 227 0.63 13.53 5.88
C ALA A 227 1.32 13.21 4.54
N VAL A 228 1.74 11.96 4.34
CA VAL A 228 2.28 11.48 3.06
C VAL A 228 1.20 11.52 1.97
N ASP A 229 0.00 11.00 2.24
CA ASP A 229 -1.10 11.02 1.27
C ASP A 229 -1.53 12.46 0.93
N ILE A 230 -1.67 13.35 1.92
CA ILE A 230 -2.01 14.77 1.69
C ILE A 230 -0.93 15.45 0.83
N ARG A 231 0.35 15.22 1.10
CA ARG A 231 1.43 15.80 0.29
C ARG A 231 1.38 15.29 -1.15
N SER A 232 1.02 14.02 -1.36
CA SER A 232 0.88 13.46 -2.71
C SER A 232 -0.24 14.09 -3.53
N THR A 233 -1.23 14.74 -2.91
CA THR A 233 -2.30 15.45 -3.65
C THR A 233 -2.04 16.91 -3.92
N HIS A 234 -1.11 17.54 -3.19
CA HIS A 234 -0.87 18.99 -3.22
C HIS A 234 0.46 19.39 -3.87
N SER A 235 1.23 18.45 -4.43
CA SER A 235 2.36 18.85 -5.25
C SER A 235 1.82 19.52 -6.51
N ASP A 236 2.31 20.73 -6.80
CA ASP A 236 1.84 21.59 -7.89
C ASP A 236 1.90 20.88 -9.27
N GLU A 237 2.72 19.82 -9.38
CA GLU A 237 2.88 18.98 -10.57
C GLU A 237 1.75 17.94 -10.77
N PHE A 238 0.87 17.72 -9.78
CA PHE A 238 -0.23 16.76 -9.90
C PHE A 238 -1.58 17.37 -10.32
N SER A 239 -1.66 18.70 -10.41
CA SER A 239 -2.84 19.45 -10.88
C SER A 239 -2.97 19.31 -12.40
N CYS A 240 -4.00 18.59 -12.86
CA CYS A 240 -4.43 18.62 -14.26
C CYS A 240 -5.45 19.73 -14.47
#